data_AF-A0A7S3G3G8-F1
#
_entry.id   AF-A0A7S3G3G8-F1
#
_cell.length_a   1.000
_cell.length_b   1.000
_cell.length_c   1.000
_cell.angle_alpha   90.00
_cell.angle_beta   90.00
_cell.angle_gamma   90.00
#
_symmetry.space_group_name_H-M   'P 1'
#
loop_
_entity.id
_entity.type
_entity.pdbx_description
1 polymer ?
#
loop_
_entity_poly.entity_id
_entity_poly.type
_entity_poly.pdbx_seq_one_letter_code
_entity_poly.pdbx_strand_id
1 'polypeptide(L)'
;FSEVMPSFMWVLRDHQHDLVDEEGNPLSEDQYLEDALLDERSGRGDVARRNKTRQALKKIFRRRSLITLERPLARASELKKMDEIPEERLLPEFREGLERLKRRIFSRLRPKSLFGDALTGERLVPLIQSYLEAINDGAVPQIESAWDAVRRREAERALTEAVDKYRRDMRAAVEGGIPSERAFFSRRKNAAIDCRRYVQSIA
;
A
#
# COMPACT_ATOMS: atom_id res chain seq x y z
N PHE A 1 6.02 10.27 -7.24
CA PHE A 1 5.70 8.88 -7.66
C PHE A 1 6.35 7.78 -6.81
N SER A 2 7.68 7.69 -6.68
CA SER A 2 8.33 6.57 -5.97
C SER A 2 8.03 6.48 -4.46
N GLU A 3 7.51 7.55 -3.86
CA GLU A 3 7.18 7.60 -2.41
C GLU A 3 5.84 6.95 -2.07
N VAL A 4 4.92 6.87 -3.03
CA VAL A 4 3.59 6.25 -2.86
C VAL A 4 3.54 4.79 -3.34
N MET A 5 4.63 4.34 -3.97
CA MET A 5 4.76 3.00 -4.51
C MET A 5 5.01 1.98 -3.40
N PRO A 6 4.42 0.78 -3.50
CA PRO A 6 4.60 -0.26 -2.51
C PRO A 6 6.04 -0.80 -2.52
N SER A 7 6.40 -1.56 -1.49
CA SER A 7 7.57 -2.44 -1.59
C SER A 7 7.33 -3.53 -2.61
N PHE A 8 8.32 -3.79 -3.45
CA PHE A 8 8.31 -4.89 -4.41
C PHE A 8 8.94 -6.14 -3.79
N MET A 9 8.29 -7.29 -3.95
CA MET A 9 8.86 -8.58 -3.56
C MET A 9 8.70 -9.55 -4.73
N TRP A 10 9.82 -10.03 -5.25
CA TRP A 10 9.81 -11.06 -6.28
C TRP A 10 9.89 -12.42 -5.62
N VAL A 11 8.81 -13.21 -5.74
CA VAL A 11 8.80 -14.61 -5.35
C VAL A 11 9.21 -15.45 -6.56
N LEU A 12 10.44 -15.98 -6.54
CA LEU A 12 10.95 -16.85 -7.59
C LEU A 12 10.59 -18.30 -7.28
N ARG A 13 9.59 -18.82 -8.00
CA ARG A 13 9.02 -20.16 -7.81
C ARG A 13 9.84 -21.22 -8.55
N ASP A 14 9.80 -22.45 -8.04
CA ASP A 14 10.44 -23.63 -8.62
C ASP A 14 11.93 -23.39 -8.94
N HIS A 15 12.61 -22.70 -8.02
CA HIS A 15 14.02 -22.39 -8.17
C HIS A 15 14.84 -23.67 -8.07
N GLN A 16 15.77 -23.87 -9.00
CA GLN A 16 16.65 -25.06 -9.03
C GLN A 16 18.13 -24.69 -9.22
N HIS A 17 18.44 -23.39 -9.29
CA HIS A 17 19.78 -22.91 -9.52
C HIS A 17 20.40 -22.48 -8.19
N ASP A 18 21.71 -22.61 -8.06
CA ASP A 18 22.39 -22.02 -6.92
C ASP A 18 22.43 -20.49 -7.10
N LEU A 19 22.13 -19.75 -6.04
CA LEU A 19 22.31 -18.30 -6.02
C LEU A 19 23.81 -18.02 -5.89
N VAL A 20 24.52 -18.00 -7.01
CA VAL A 20 25.95 -17.72 -7.09
C VAL A 20 26.26 -16.64 -8.13
N ASP A 21 27.37 -15.93 -7.93
CA ASP A 21 27.89 -14.96 -8.90
C ASP A 21 28.69 -15.63 -10.04
N GLU A 22 29.27 -14.82 -10.92
CA GLU A 22 30.10 -15.31 -12.04
C GLU A 22 31.37 -16.05 -11.59
N GLU A 23 31.81 -15.82 -10.36
CA GLU A 23 32.99 -16.43 -9.73
C GLU A 23 32.63 -17.67 -8.89
N GLY A 24 31.33 -17.97 -8.75
CA GLY A 24 30.81 -19.08 -7.95
C GLY A 24 30.63 -18.78 -6.46
N ASN A 25 30.77 -17.52 -6.04
CA ASN A 25 30.53 -17.13 -4.64
C ASN A 25 29.02 -17.08 -4.34
N PRO A 26 28.59 -17.46 -3.13
CA PRO A 26 27.17 -17.45 -2.76
C PRO A 26 26.62 -16.02 -2.69
N LEU A 27 25.48 -15.80 -3.37
CA LEU A 27 24.69 -14.58 -3.35
C LEU A 27 23.50 -14.72 -2.42
N SER A 28 23.17 -13.63 -1.72
CA SER A 28 21.85 -13.52 -1.10
C SER A 28 20.76 -13.31 -2.16
N GLU A 29 19.53 -13.67 -1.81
CA GLU A 29 18.34 -13.44 -2.64
C GLU A 29 18.22 -11.99 -3.13
N ASP A 30 18.48 -11.03 -2.24
CA ASP A 30 18.36 -9.60 -2.56
C ASP A 30 19.52 -9.14 -3.46
N GLN A 31 20.73 -9.66 -3.30
CA GLN A 31 21.84 -9.38 -4.21
C GLN A 31 21.57 -9.92 -5.61
N TYR A 32 21.09 -11.16 -5.71
CA TYR A 32 20.70 -11.76 -6.98
C TYR A 32 19.66 -10.90 -7.72
N LEU A 33 18.70 -10.32 -7.00
CA LEU A 33 17.75 -9.38 -7.59
C LEU A 33 18.42 -8.10 -8.11
N GLU A 34 19.31 -7.50 -7.33
CA GLU A 34 20.01 -6.28 -7.76
C GLU A 34 20.88 -6.53 -8.99
N ASP A 35 21.56 -7.66 -9.04
CA ASP A 35 22.38 -8.07 -10.18
C ASP A 35 21.52 -8.32 -11.43
N ALA A 36 20.37 -8.99 -11.27
CA ALA A 36 19.41 -9.20 -12.37
C ALA A 36 18.82 -7.88 -12.92
N LEU A 37 18.85 -6.81 -12.13
CA LEU A 37 18.38 -5.47 -12.50
C LEU A 37 19.51 -4.57 -13.05
N LEU A 38 20.74 -5.06 -13.19
CA LEU A 38 21.81 -4.35 -13.88
C LEU A 38 21.54 -4.24 -15.38
N ASP A 39 22.02 -3.14 -15.95
CA ASP A 39 21.85 -2.87 -17.37
C ASP A 39 22.79 -3.77 -18.18
N GLU A 40 22.23 -4.43 -19.18
CA GLU A 40 22.94 -5.36 -20.04
C GLU A 40 23.60 -4.60 -21.20
N ARG A 41 24.90 -4.79 -21.39
CA ARG A 41 25.67 -4.09 -22.43
C ARG A 41 25.53 -4.72 -23.81
N SER A 42 25.37 -6.04 -23.84
CA SER A 42 25.25 -6.83 -25.05
C SER A 42 24.35 -8.04 -24.78
N GLY A 43 23.54 -8.43 -25.76
CA GLY A 43 22.61 -9.53 -25.61
C GLY A 43 21.79 -9.75 -26.87
N ARG A 44 21.09 -10.87 -26.95
CA ARG A 44 20.19 -11.16 -28.07
C ARG A 44 18.86 -10.40 -27.90
N GLY A 45 18.32 -9.90 -29.01
CA GLY A 45 17.04 -9.17 -29.03
C GLY A 45 17.15 -7.71 -28.60
N ASP A 46 16.04 -7.13 -28.17
CA ASP A 46 15.93 -5.71 -27.83
C ASP A 46 16.48 -5.41 -26.43
N VAL A 47 17.80 -5.23 -26.35
CA VAL A 47 18.55 -4.86 -25.13
C VAL A 47 18.04 -3.54 -24.56
N ALA A 48 17.78 -2.54 -25.40
CA ALA A 48 17.35 -1.21 -24.97
C ALA A 48 16.01 -1.27 -24.23
N ARG A 49 15.03 -2.03 -24.76
CA ARG A 49 13.74 -2.24 -24.11
C ARG A 49 13.88 -2.95 -22.76
N ARG A 50 14.71 -3.99 -22.66
CA ARG A 50 14.95 -4.71 -21.40
C ARG A 50 15.58 -3.81 -20.35
N ASN A 51 16.61 -3.03 -20.72
CA ASN A 51 17.24 -2.08 -19.82
C ASN A 51 16.27 -0.99 -19.37
N LYS A 52 15.40 -0.49 -20.26
CA LYS A 52 14.33 0.45 -19.89
C LYS A 52 13.40 -0.12 -18.82
N THR A 53 13.02 -1.40 -18.93
CA THR A 53 12.22 -2.09 -17.90
C THR A 53 12.98 -2.22 -16.58
N ARG A 54 14.25 -2.64 -16.60
CA ARG A 54 15.10 -2.75 -15.40
C ARG A 54 15.25 -1.41 -14.68
N GLN A 55 15.53 -0.35 -15.42
CA GLN A 55 15.60 1.03 -14.90
C GLN A 55 14.26 1.49 -14.33
N ALA A 56 13.14 1.19 -15.01
CA ALA A 56 11.81 1.53 -14.52
C ALA A 56 11.50 0.83 -13.19
N LEU A 57 11.80 -0.47 -13.05
CA LEU A 57 11.64 -1.21 -11.80
C LEU A 57 12.44 -0.58 -10.66
N LYS A 58 13.73 -0.28 -10.89
CA LYS A 58 14.59 0.41 -9.91
C LYS A 58 14.05 1.77 -9.49
N LYS A 59 13.51 2.54 -10.45
CA LYS A 59 12.96 3.88 -10.23
C LYS A 59 11.62 3.87 -9.48
N ILE A 60 10.73 2.95 -9.84
CA ILE A 60 9.38 2.84 -9.27
C ILE A 60 9.45 2.24 -7.86
N PHE A 61 10.20 1.15 -7.70
CA PHE A 61 10.27 0.38 -6.47
C PHE A 61 11.61 0.58 -5.76
N ARG A 62 11.68 1.63 -4.93
CA ARG A 62 12.86 1.92 -4.10
C ARG A 62 13.17 0.79 -3.12
N ARG A 63 12.14 0.17 -2.57
CA ARG A 63 12.26 -1.02 -1.72
C ARG A 63 11.87 -2.22 -2.55
N ARG A 64 12.85 -3.09 -2.78
CA ARG A 64 12.68 -4.33 -3.53
C ARG A 64 13.42 -5.45 -2.82
N SER A 65 12.90 -6.65 -2.96
CA SER A 65 13.47 -7.85 -2.35
C SER A 65 13.11 -9.06 -3.18
N LEU A 66 13.88 -10.13 -3.05
CA LEU A 66 13.58 -11.41 -3.66
C LEU A 66 13.54 -12.49 -2.59
N ILE A 67 12.78 -13.54 -2.89
CA ILE A 67 12.74 -14.76 -2.12
C ILE A 67 12.53 -15.94 -3.04
N THR A 68 13.31 -17.00 -2.85
CA THR A 68 13.18 -18.22 -3.63
C THR A 68 12.27 -19.21 -2.93
N LEU A 69 11.47 -19.92 -3.72
CA LEU A 69 10.68 -21.04 -3.26
C LEU A 69 11.05 -22.26 -4.09
N GLU A 70 11.38 -23.33 -3.39
CA GLU A 70 11.57 -24.64 -3.98
C GLU A 70 10.28 -25.16 -4.63
N ARG A 71 10.39 -26.28 -5.34
CA ARG A 71 9.21 -26.94 -5.85
C ARG A 71 8.39 -27.52 -4.69
N PRO A 72 7.06 -27.37 -4.66
CA PRO A 72 6.24 -27.87 -3.55
C PRO A 72 6.14 -29.41 -3.49
N LEU A 73 6.22 -30.08 -4.64
CA LEU A 73 6.05 -31.53 -4.78
C LEU A 73 7.03 -32.10 -5.81
N ALA A 74 7.50 -33.33 -5.60
CA ALA A 74 8.44 -33.98 -6.51
C ALA A 74 7.81 -34.35 -7.86
N ARG A 75 6.55 -34.83 -7.87
CA ARG A 75 5.88 -35.31 -9.09
C ARG A 75 5.03 -34.22 -9.74
N ALA A 76 5.21 -34.06 -11.05
CA ALA A 76 4.41 -33.11 -11.85
C ALA A 76 2.92 -33.46 -11.90
N SER A 77 2.56 -34.74 -11.83
CA SER A 77 1.16 -35.18 -11.81
C SER A 77 0.40 -34.72 -10.57
N GLU A 78 1.08 -34.66 -9.42
CA GLU A 78 0.50 -34.23 -8.14
C GLU A 78 0.27 -32.71 -8.09
N LEU A 79 1.08 -31.92 -8.83
CA LEU A 79 0.91 -30.46 -8.91
C LEU A 79 -0.47 -30.02 -9.47
N LYS A 80 -1.13 -30.88 -10.28
CA LYS A 80 -2.44 -30.55 -10.85
C LYS A 80 -3.57 -30.53 -9.82
N LYS A 81 -3.36 -31.17 -8.67
CA LYS A 81 -4.33 -31.29 -7.57
C LYS A 81 -3.73 -30.78 -6.26
N MET A 82 -2.84 -29.80 -6.35
CA MET A 82 -2.06 -29.30 -5.22
C MET A 82 -2.95 -28.69 -4.12
N ASP A 83 -4.10 -28.14 -4.49
CA ASP A 83 -5.13 -27.63 -3.60
C ASP A 83 -5.82 -28.72 -2.76
N GLU A 84 -5.82 -29.98 -3.23
CA GLU A 84 -6.33 -31.13 -2.50
C GLU A 84 -5.27 -31.79 -1.60
N ILE A 85 -3.99 -31.38 -1.72
CA ILE A 85 -2.87 -32.02 -1.03
C ILE A 85 -2.63 -31.34 0.32
N PRO A 86 -2.62 -32.08 1.45
CA PRO A 86 -2.30 -31.54 2.76
C PRO A 86 -0.90 -30.92 2.80
N GLU A 87 -0.73 -29.84 3.57
CA GLU A 87 0.54 -29.12 3.68
C GLU A 87 1.68 -30.05 4.13
N GLU A 88 1.40 -31.04 4.98
CA GLU A 88 2.38 -32.00 5.50
C GLU A 88 3.00 -32.88 4.42
N ARG A 89 2.32 -33.04 3.27
CA ARG A 89 2.82 -33.79 2.11
C ARG A 89 3.71 -32.94 1.20
N LEU A 90 3.78 -31.63 1.41
CA LEU A 90 4.68 -30.75 0.68
C LEU A 90 6.12 -31.00 1.12
N LEU A 91 7.06 -30.80 0.20
CA LEU A 91 8.48 -30.97 0.48
C LEU A 91 8.91 -30.07 1.66
N PRO A 92 9.71 -30.59 2.63
CA PRO A 92 10.16 -29.83 3.79
C PRO A 92 10.79 -28.48 3.43
N GLU A 93 11.63 -28.45 2.39
CA GLU A 93 12.34 -27.27 1.92
C GLU A 93 11.37 -26.19 1.41
N PHE A 94 10.28 -26.62 0.75
CA PHE A 94 9.21 -25.72 0.33
C PHE A 94 8.46 -25.13 1.52
N ARG A 95 8.11 -25.96 2.51
CA ARG A 95 7.43 -25.49 3.73
C ARG A 95 8.27 -24.50 4.50
N GLU A 96 9.57 -24.79 4.66
CA GLU A 96 10.52 -23.86 5.28
C GLU A 96 10.61 -22.54 4.49
N GLY A 97 10.68 -22.61 3.16
CA GLY A 97 10.64 -21.44 2.29
C GLY A 97 9.37 -20.61 2.44
N LEU A 98 8.21 -21.27 2.51
CA LEU A 98 6.92 -20.62 2.73
C LEU A 98 6.86 -19.92 4.09
N GLU A 99 7.39 -20.55 5.13
CA GLU A 99 7.48 -19.95 6.46
C GLU A 99 8.46 -18.77 6.50
N ARG A 100 9.59 -18.83 5.79
CA ARG A 100 10.48 -17.67 5.60
C ARG A 100 9.74 -16.53 4.88
N LEU A 101 8.98 -16.84 3.83
CA LEU A 101 8.18 -15.86 3.08
C LEU A 101 7.16 -15.18 3.97
N LYS A 102 6.34 -15.96 4.69
CA LYS A 102 5.35 -15.46 5.64
C LYS A 102 6.03 -14.53 6.65
N ARG A 103 7.09 -14.99 7.34
CA ARG A 103 7.82 -14.17 8.32
C ARG A 103 8.34 -12.86 7.71
N ARG A 104 8.90 -12.91 6.50
CA ARG A 104 9.45 -11.73 5.81
C ARG A 104 8.37 -10.72 5.42
N ILE A 105 7.20 -11.18 4.97
CA ILE A 105 6.04 -10.32 4.71
C ILE A 105 5.54 -9.71 6.03
N PHE A 106 5.17 -10.54 7.01
CA PHE A 106 4.51 -10.07 8.23
C PHE A 106 5.39 -9.15 9.08
N SER A 107 6.71 -9.38 9.13
CA SER A 107 7.65 -8.49 9.85
C SER A 107 7.82 -7.12 9.19
N ARG A 108 7.54 -7.01 7.89
CA ARG A 108 7.73 -5.79 7.09
C ARG A 108 6.42 -5.10 6.69
N LEU A 109 5.27 -5.69 7.03
CA LEU A 109 3.97 -5.09 6.76
C LEU A 109 3.91 -3.68 7.35
N ARG A 110 3.38 -2.77 6.55
CA ARG A 110 3.07 -1.40 6.93
C ARG A 110 1.65 -1.11 6.45
N PRO A 111 0.85 -0.35 7.21
CA PRO A 111 -0.41 0.17 6.69
C PRO A 111 -0.16 0.84 5.34
N LYS A 112 -1.06 0.63 4.38
CA LYS A 112 -0.98 1.34 3.10
C LYS A 112 -1.11 2.83 3.42
N SER A 113 -0.18 3.63 2.90
CA SER A 113 -0.22 5.08 3.04
C SER A 113 -0.05 5.77 1.69
N LEU A 114 -0.59 6.97 1.60
CA LEU A 114 -0.41 7.89 0.48
C LEU A 114 -0.03 9.26 1.04
N PHE A 115 1.08 9.82 0.57
CA PHE A 115 1.58 11.14 1.00
C PHE A 115 1.74 11.29 2.53
N GLY A 116 2.06 10.19 3.22
CA GLY A 116 2.25 10.17 4.68
C GLY A 116 1.00 9.77 5.48
N ASP A 117 -0.18 9.83 4.87
CA ASP A 117 -1.43 9.48 5.54
C ASP A 117 -1.75 7.99 5.40
N ALA A 118 -2.09 7.35 6.51
CA ALA A 118 -2.59 5.98 6.48
C ALA A 118 -3.95 5.92 5.78
N LEU A 119 -4.07 4.96 4.86
CA LEU A 119 -5.27 4.75 4.07
C LEU A 119 -6.22 3.81 4.83
N THR A 120 -7.33 4.36 5.30
CA THR A 120 -8.42 3.61 5.93
C THR A 120 -9.34 3.01 4.86
N GLY A 121 -10.24 2.10 5.25
CA GLY A 121 -11.26 1.57 4.34
C GLY A 121 -12.15 2.68 3.76
N GLU A 122 -12.57 3.64 4.59
CA GLU A 122 -13.40 4.79 4.17
C GLU A 122 -12.70 5.66 3.10
N ARG A 123 -11.37 5.78 3.15
CA ARG A 123 -10.57 6.52 2.17
C ARG A 123 -10.23 5.70 0.93
N LEU A 124 -10.07 4.39 1.09
CA LEU A 124 -9.69 3.48 0.01
C LEU A 124 -10.81 3.30 -1.02
N VAL A 125 -12.06 3.18 -0.57
CA VAL A 125 -13.22 3.01 -1.47
C VAL A 125 -13.36 4.12 -2.51
N PRO A 126 -13.45 5.42 -2.13
CA PRO A 126 -13.57 6.50 -3.11
C PRO A 126 -12.32 6.65 -3.98
N LEU A 127 -11.14 6.29 -3.46
CA LEU A 127 -9.92 6.24 -4.26
C LEU A 127 -10.00 5.18 -5.37
N ILE A 128 -10.45 3.97 -5.03
CA ILE A 128 -10.66 2.89 -6.01
C ILE A 128 -11.70 3.32 -7.06
N GLN A 129 -12.81 3.93 -6.64
CA GLN A 129 -13.84 4.42 -7.54
C GLN A 129 -13.27 5.43 -8.55
N SER A 130 -12.51 6.42 -8.08
CA SER A 130 -11.87 7.41 -8.95
C SER A 130 -10.91 6.76 -9.95
N TYR A 131 -10.17 5.72 -9.56
CA TYR A 131 -9.32 4.98 -10.49
C TYR A 131 -10.12 4.20 -11.52
N LEU A 132 -11.21 3.54 -11.11
CA LEU A 132 -12.07 2.78 -12.02
C LEU A 132 -12.76 3.69 -13.03
N GLU A 133 -13.28 4.84 -12.61
CA GLU A 133 -13.87 5.84 -13.49
C GLU A 133 -12.86 6.31 -14.55
N ALA A 134 -11.66 6.71 -14.13
CA ALA A 134 -10.62 7.12 -15.06
C ALA A 134 -10.25 6.01 -16.07
N ILE A 135 -10.09 4.76 -15.61
CA ILE A 135 -9.78 3.63 -16.50
C ILE A 135 -10.93 3.37 -17.49
N ASN A 136 -12.17 3.37 -17.01
CA ASN A 136 -13.35 3.10 -17.83
C ASN A 136 -13.57 4.19 -18.88
N ASP A 137 -13.17 5.43 -18.59
CA ASP A 137 -13.19 6.56 -19.53
C ASP A 137 -11.98 6.57 -20.49
N GLY A 138 -11.10 5.56 -20.42
CA GLY A 138 -9.89 5.46 -21.24
C GLY A 138 -8.74 6.40 -20.82
N ALA A 139 -8.87 7.04 -19.66
CA ALA A 139 -7.83 7.89 -19.08
C ALA A 139 -6.88 7.09 -18.18
N VAL A 140 -5.69 7.64 -17.93
CA VAL A 140 -4.72 7.06 -17.00
C VAL A 140 -4.96 7.62 -15.60
N PRO A 141 -5.25 6.79 -14.59
CA PRO A 141 -5.47 7.25 -13.22
C PRO A 141 -4.31 8.06 -12.68
N GLN A 142 -4.62 9.23 -12.11
CA GLN A 142 -3.64 10.10 -11.47
C GLN A 142 -3.77 9.98 -9.95
N ILE A 143 -2.75 9.40 -9.31
CA ILE A 143 -2.74 9.10 -7.86
C ILE A 143 -2.93 10.37 -7.03
N GLU A 144 -2.22 11.44 -7.39
CA GLU A 144 -2.25 12.73 -6.67
C GLU A 144 -3.65 13.37 -6.71
N SER A 145 -4.24 13.51 -7.90
CA SER A 145 -5.56 14.13 -8.03
C SER A 145 -6.68 13.32 -7.39
N ALA A 146 -6.62 11.98 -7.48
CA ALA A 146 -7.58 11.10 -6.84
C ALA A 146 -7.48 11.21 -5.31
N TRP A 147 -6.26 11.25 -4.77
CA TRP A 147 -6.02 11.46 -3.35
C TRP A 147 -6.52 12.83 -2.87
N ASP A 148 -6.24 13.90 -3.62
CA ASP A 148 -6.71 15.25 -3.29
C ASP A 148 -8.25 15.35 -3.27
N ALA A 149 -8.91 14.65 -4.20
CA ALA A 149 -10.37 14.59 -4.24
C ALA A 149 -10.94 13.89 -3.00
N VAL A 150 -10.33 12.77 -2.57
CA VAL A 150 -10.71 12.06 -1.33
C VAL A 150 -10.52 12.95 -0.11
N ARG A 151 -9.35 13.61 0.02
CA ARG A 151 -9.05 14.53 1.14
C ARG A 151 -10.04 15.69 1.20
N ARG A 152 -10.36 16.31 0.05
CA ARG A 152 -11.35 17.40 -0.04
C ARG A 152 -12.73 16.95 0.43
N ARG A 153 -13.21 15.80 -0.06
CA ARG A 153 -14.52 15.25 0.33
C ARG A 153 -14.60 14.97 1.83
N GLU A 154 -13.53 14.45 2.43
CA GLU A 154 -13.48 14.24 3.87
C GLU A 154 -13.47 15.55 4.67
N ALA A 155 -12.70 16.54 4.24
CA ALA A 155 -12.66 17.85 4.88
C ALA A 155 -14.03 18.54 4.82
N GLU A 156 -14.73 18.47 3.69
CA GLU A 156 -16.08 19.01 3.51
C GLU A 156 -17.10 18.30 4.41
N ARG A 157 -17.03 16.97 4.52
CA ARG A 157 -17.85 16.18 5.44
C ARG A 157 -17.60 16.60 6.88
N ALA A 158 -16.33 16.63 7.30
CA ALA A 158 -15.94 17.00 8.66
C ALA A 158 -16.38 18.43 9.02
N LEU A 159 -16.27 19.37 8.07
CA LEU A 159 -16.75 20.74 8.25
C LEU A 159 -18.27 20.79 8.45
N THR A 160 -19.02 20.04 7.64
CA THR A 160 -20.49 19.98 7.73
C THR A 160 -20.92 19.41 9.08
N GLU A 161 -20.34 18.28 9.49
CA GLU A 161 -20.61 17.63 10.77
C GLU A 161 -20.26 18.54 11.96
N ALA A 162 -19.13 19.27 11.88
CA ALA A 162 -18.72 20.22 12.89
C ALA A 162 -19.69 21.41 13.01
N VAL A 163 -20.13 21.97 11.88
CA VAL A 163 -21.12 23.06 11.86
C VAL A 163 -22.46 22.60 12.45
N ASP A 164 -22.91 21.40 12.11
CA ASP A 164 -24.17 20.86 12.62
C ASP A 164 -24.09 20.51 14.10
N LYS A 165 -22.94 20.03 14.58
CA LYS A 165 -22.68 19.87 16.01
C LYS A 165 -22.73 21.23 16.73
N TYR A 166 -22.02 22.23 16.23
CA TYR A 166 -22.03 23.58 16.81
C TYR A 166 -23.46 24.14 16.88
N ARG A 167 -24.24 24.01 15.79
CA ARG A 167 -25.64 24.47 15.77
C ARG A 167 -26.50 23.75 16.81
N ARG A 168 -26.36 22.44 16.96
CA ARG A 168 -27.08 21.65 17.97
C ARG A 168 -26.71 22.09 19.38
N ASP A 169 -25.42 22.19 19.68
CA ASP A 169 -24.92 22.60 20.99
C ASP A 169 -25.40 24.01 21.35
N MET A 170 -25.39 24.93 20.37
CA MET A 170 -25.88 26.30 20.57
C MET A 170 -27.39 26.36 20.78
N ARG A 171 -28.18 25.52 20.08
CA ARG A 171 -29.65 25.43 20.30
C ARG A 171 -29.96 24.90 21.69
N ALA A 172 -29.35 23.79 22.08
CA ALA A 172 -29.53 23.20 23.41
C ALA A 172 -29.12 24.20 24.52
N ALA A 173 -28.08 25.01 24.28
CA ALA A 173 -27.64 26.02 25.24
C ALA A 173 -28.62 27.19 25.44
N VAL A 174 -29.56 27.42 24.53
CA VAL A 174 -30.57 28.50 24.60
C VAL A 174 -31.99 28.01 24.87
N GLU A 175 -32.26 26.70 24.75
CA GLU A 175 -33.58 26.09 25.02
C GLU A 175 -34.08 26.31 26.46
N GLY A 176 -33.19 26.59 27.42
CA GLY A 176 -33.53 26.94 28.81
C GLY A 176 -33.57 28.44 29.12
N GLY A 177 -33.50 29.31 28.10
CA GLY A 177 -33.34 30.76 28.24
C GLY A 177 -31.93 31.24 27.86
N ILE A 178 -31.81 32.51 27.47
CA ILE A 178 -30.52 33.09 27.05
C ILE A 178 -29.62 33.22 28.30
N PRO A 179 -28.45 32.54 28.35
CA PRO A 179 -27.51 32.69 29.46
C PRO A 179 -27.02 34.13 29.56
N SER A 180 -26.42 34.50 30.71
CA SER A 180 -25.72 35.79 30.80
C SER A 180 -24.70 35.93 29.67
N GLU A 181 -24.53 37.16 29.16
CA GLU A 181 -23.73 37.47 27.97
C GLU A 181 -22.33 36.82 28.03
N ARG A 182 -21.67 36.89 29.18
CA ARG A 182 -20.36 36.26 29.42
C ARG A 182 -20.38 34.73 29.34
N ALA A 183 -21.42 34.09 29.87
CA ALA A 183 -21.57 32.63 29.81
C ALA A 183 -21.89 32.16 28.38
N PHE A 184 -22.70 32.92 27.64
CA PHE A 184 -23.01 32.66 26.24
C PHE A 184 -21.76 32.76 25.35
N PHE A 185 -20.97 33.84 25.48
CA PHE A 185 -19.73 34.01 24.70
C PHE A 185 -18.68 32.92 25.00
N SER A 186 -18.53 32.54 26.27
CA SER A 186 -17.60 31.47 26.67
C SER A 186 -17.97 30.13 26.04
N ARG A 187 -19.26 29.75 26.10
CA ARG A 187 -19.77 28.52 25.48
C ARG A 187 -19.61 28.52 23.96
N ARG A 188 -19.93 29.65 23.31
CA ARG A 188 -19.75 29.83 21.87
C ARG A 188 -18.29 29.62 21.44
N LYS A 189 -17.36 30.21 22.20
CA LYS A 189 -15.92 30.10 21.94
C LYS A 189 -15.44 28.65 22.07
N ASN A 190 -15.84 27.95 23.12
CA ASN A 190 -15.42 26.55 23.34
C ASN A 190 -15.98 25.62 22.27
N ALA A 191 -17.27 25.72 21.94
CA ALA A 191 -17.88 24.92 20.88
C ALA A 191 -17.19 25.15 19.52
N ALA A 192 -16.83 26.39 19.20
CA ALA A 192 -16.08 26.71 17.99
C ALA A 192 -14.64 26.13 17.99
N ILE A 193 -13.96 26.14 19.14
CA ILE A 193 -12.62 25.54 19.30
C ILE A 193 -12.69 24.02 19.12
N ASP A 194 -13.68 23.35 19.71
CA ASP A 194 -13.85 21.90 19.60
C ASP A 194 -14.13 21.49 18.15
N CYS A 195 -15.01 22.22 17.46
CA CYS A 195 -15.29 22.01 16.05
C CYS A 195 -14.04 22.20 15.18
N ARG A 196 -13.24 23.25 15.45
CA ARG A 196 -11.98 23.49 14.76
C ARG A 196 -10.99 22.35 14.97
N ARG A 197 -10.82 21.88 16.20
CA ARG A 197 -9.93 20.75 16.53
C ARG A 197 -10.36 19.47 15.84
N TYR A 198 -11.66 19.21 15.77
CA TYR A 198 -12.21 18.05 15.07
C TYR A 198 -11.85 18.08 13.57
N VAL A 199 -12.13 19.19 12.87
CA VAL A 199 -11.80 19.35 11.44
C VAL A 199 -10.29 19.21 11.20
N GLN A 200 -9.47 19.81 12.07
CA GLN A 200 -8.00 19.71 12.00
C GLN A 200 -7.44 18.31 12.26
N SER A 201 -8.23 17.40 12.86
CA SER A 201 -7.80 16.02 13.08
C SER A 201 -8.07 15.10 11.87
N ILE A 202 -8.92 15.56 10.94
CA ILE A 202 -9.33 14.81 9.75
C ILE A 202 -8.60 15.31 8.49
N ALA A 203 -8.36 16.62 8.39
CA ALA A 203 -7.65 17.30 7.30
C ALA A 203 -6.12 17.25 7.48
#